data_AF-A0A257WUR0-F1
#
_entry.id   AF-A0A257WUR0-F1
#
_cell.length_a   1.000
_cell.length_b   1.000
_cell.length_c   1.000
_cell.angle_alpha   90.00
_cell.angle_beta   90.00
_cell.angle_gamma   90.00
#
_symmetry.space_group_name_H-M   'P 1'
#
loop_
_entity.id
_entity.type
_entity.pdbx_description
1 polymer ?
#
loop_
_entity_poly.entity_id
_entity_poly.type
_entity_poly.pdbx_seq_one_letter_code
_entity_poly.pdbx_strand_id
1 'polypeptide(L)'
;MAAGAAALLARSSSAPAAPFAPLRRGFSDHTLEDGIWRVFVLHSGDVWIQVAERADAREELSAKLGWATGAPPLIGLLIVLLLTGLLIGYGLAPLSELAERISARRPQDDEPLSLTRVPSEIEPVLSALNGLFGRVRSTLERERRFIDSAAHELRTPLAALMIHAQNARRAEDAAQRDASLDHLLAGVSRSVHLAEQMLAHSRVGRQTDSVPVSLRDVTRDAVAQRRPGCDASGHRLELDLCDAPCMLLADATGLSSMVGNLIDNAQRYAPSGSAIQVALAARDG
;
A
#
# COMPACT_ATOMS: atom_id res chain seq x y z
N MET A 1 -60.21 -77.35 -9.15
CA MET A 1 -60.67 -77.37 -10.55
C MET A 1 -59.46 -77.47 -11.44
N ALA A 2 -59.44 -78.49 -12.29
CA ALA A 2 -58.30 -78.89 -13.11
C ALA A 2 -57.87 -77.78 -14.08
N ALA A 3 -56.57 -77.61 -14.24
CA ALA A 3 -55.95 -76.76 -15.23
C ALA A 3 -56.35 -77.25 -16.64
N GLY A 4 -57.28 -76.55 -17.28
CA GLY A 4 -57.52 -76.70 -18.70
C GLY A 4 -56.23 -76.35 -19.44
N ALA A 5 -55.70 -77.30 -20.20
CA ALA A 5 -54.49 -77.10 -21.00
C ALA A 5 -54.76 -75.96 -22.00
N ALA A 6 -54.18 -74.79 -21.74
CA ALA A 6 -54.20 -73.70 -22.71
C ALA A 6 -53.48 -74.17 -23.97
N ALA A 7 -54.17 -74.18 -25.10
CA ALA A 7 -53.59 -74.57 -26.38
C ALA A 7 -52.75 -73.42 -26.94
N LEU A 8 -51.52 -73.70 -27.35
CA LEU A 8 -50.64 -72.71 -27.98
C LEU A 8 -51.19 -72.35 -29.37
N LEU A 9 -51.65 -71.11 -29.54
CA LEU A 9 -52.24 -70.64 -30.80
C LEU A 9 -51.19 -70.14 -31.79
N ALA A 10 -50.16 -69.43 -31.32
CA ALA A 10 -49.08 -68.89 -32.14
C ALA A 10 -47.83 -68.64 -31.29
N ARG A 11 -46.65 -68.76 -31.90
CA ARG A 11 -45.36 -68.42 -31.27
C ARG A 11 -44.46 -67.72 -32.27
N SER A 12 -43.61 -66.81 -31.79
CA SER A 12 -42.47 -66.32 -32.57
C SER A 12 -41.40 -67.40 -32.70
N SER A 13 -40.53 -67.29 -33.71
CA SER A 13 -39.46 -68.25 -33.97
C SER A 13 -38.47 -68.41 -32.81
N SER A 14 -38.33 -67.38 -31.98
CA SER A 14 -37.47 -67.32 -30.80
C SER A 14 -38.17 -67.66 -29.47
N ALA A 15 -39.47 -68.01 -29.48
CA ALA A 15 -40.21 -68.36 -28.28
C ALA A 15 -40.26 -69.88 -28.01
N PRO A 16 -40.06 -70.33 -26.75
CA PRO A 16 -40.20 -71.72 -26.33
C PRO A 16 -41.65 -72.21 -26.46
N ALA A 17 -41.82 -73.53 -26.51
CA ALA A 17 -43.13 -74.17 -26.63
C ALA A 17 -43.94 -74.15 -25.32
N ALA A 18 -43.29 -73.89 -24.18
CA ALA A 18 -43.91 -73.75 -22.87
C ALA A 18 -44.12 -72.26 -22.53
N PRO A 19 -45.17 -71.91 -21.75
CA PRO A 19 -45.39 -70.53 -21.32
C PRO A 19 -44.22 -70.02 -20.46
N PHE A 20 -43.75 -68.81 -20.74
CA PHE A 20 -42.64 -68.17 -20.02
C PHE A 20 -42.98 -67.85 -18.57
N ALA A 21 -44.26 -67.65 -18.27
CA ALA A 21 -44.78 -67.28 -16.96
C ALA A 21 -46.16 -67.92 -16.72
N PRO A 22 -46.57 -68.11 -15.45
CA PRO A 22 -47.95 -68.45 -15.13
C PRO A 22 -48.91 -67.40 -15.71
N LEU A 23 -50.07 -67.84 -16.21
CA LEU A 23 -51.09 -67.01 -16.87
C LEU A 23 -51.79 -66.06 -15.87
N ARG A 24 -51.05 -65.04 -15.42
CA ARG A 24 -51.52 -63.97 -14.55
C ARG A 24 -51.22 -62.64 -15.21
N ARG A 25 -52.21 -61.77 -15.28
CA ARG A 25 -52.06 -60.43 -15.88
C ARG A 25 -50.98 -59.63 -15.16
N GLY A 26 -50.13 -58.95 -15.92
CA GLY A 26 -49.14 -58.01 -15.39
C GLY A 26 -47.72 -58.26 -15.91
N PHE A 27 -46.77 -57.55 -15.30
CA PHE A 27 -45.34 -57.74 -15.50
C PHE A 27 -44.80 -58.71 -14.46
N SER A 28 -44.02 -59.68 -14.88
CA SER A 28 -43.27 -60.57 -13.99
C SER A 28 -41.88 -60.85 -14.57
N ASP A 29 -40.87 -60.85 -13.71
CA ASP A 29 -39.52 -61.21 -14.07
C ASP A 29 -39.30 -62.70 -13.80
N HIS A 30 -38.80 -63.43 -14.80
CA HIS A 30 -38.56 -64.86 -14.74
C HIS A 30 -37.14 -65.18 -15.20
N THR A 31 -36.42 -65.96 -14.41
CA THR A 31 -35.12 -66.50 -14.79
C THR A 31 -35.34 -67.78 -15.59
N LEU A 32 -34.91 -67.79 -16.86
CA LEU A 32 -34.82 -68.98 -17.69
C LEU A 32 -33.34 -69.35 -17.91
N GLU A 33 -33.07 -70.52 -18.49
CA GLU A 33 -31.69 -71.04 -18.70
C GLU A 33 -30.75 -70.03 -19.39
N ASP A 34 -31.29 -69.17 -20.28
CA ASP A 34 -30.53 -68.20 -21.06
C ASP A 34 -30.56 -66.75 -20.52
N GLY A 35 -31.02 -66.52 -19.28
CA GLY A 35 -30.98 -65.22 -18.61
C GLY A 35 -32.29 -64.77 -17.96
N ILE A 36 -32.34 -63.50 -17.51
CA ILE A 36 -33.53 -62.90 -16.89
C ILE A 36 -34.43 -62.33 -18.00
N TRP A 37 -35.67 -62.80 -18.04
CA TRP A 37 -36.69 -62.36 -18.97
C TRP A 37 -37.78 -61.60 -18.24
N ARG A 38 -38.12 -60.41 -18.75
CA ARG A 38 -39.30 -59.67 -18.30
C ARG A 38 -40.46 -60.04 -19.19
N VAL A 39 -41.47 -60.69 -18.59
CA VAL A 39 -42.64 -61.20 -19.30
C VAL A 39 -43.82 -60.29 -18.99
N PHE A 40 -44.51 -59.83 -20.03
CA PHE A 40 -45.78 -59.15 -19.93
C PHE A 40 -46.89 -60.07 -20.43
N VAL A 41 -47.87 -60.32 -19.57
CA VAL A 41 -49.00 -61.21 -19.88
C VAL A 41 -50.28 -60.38 -19.94
N LEU A 42 -50.94 -60.43 -21.09
CA LEU A 42 -52.25 -59.82 -21.34
C LEU A 42 -53.28 -60.92 -21.60
N HIS A 43 -54.53 -60.69 -21.20
CA HIS A 43 -55.67 -61.53 -21.55
C HIS A 43 -56.71 -60.70 -22.27
N SER A 44 -56.94 -61.01 -23.55
CA SER A 44 -57.86 -60.30 -24.44
C SER A 44 -58.85 -61.31 -25.04
N GLY A 45 -60.13 -61.22 -24.66
CA GLY A 45 -61.12 -62.23 -25.01
C GLY A 45 -60.80 -63.58 -24.37
N ASP A 46 -60.76 -64.64 -25.16
CA ASP A 46 -60.38 -66.01 -24.75
C ASP A 46 -58.89 -66.33 -25.00
N VAL A 47 -58.08 -65.32 -25.34
CA VAL A 47 -56.66 -65.50 -25.70
C VAL A 47 -55.74 -64.86 -24.67
N TRP A 48 -54.74 -65.63 -24.24
CA TRP A 48 -53.61 -65.14 -23.47
C TRP A 48 -52.43 -64.82 -24.39
N ILE A 49 -51.93 -63.60 -24.29
CA ILE A 49 -50.78 -63.12 -25.05
C ILE A 49 -49.64 -62.91 -24.06
N GLN A 50 -48.51 -63.58 -24.29
CA GLN A 50 -47.28 -63.38 -23.53
C GLN A 50 -46.23 -62.75 -24.44
N VAL A 51 -45.65 -61.65 -23.99
CA VAL A 51 -44.50 -60.99 -24.64
C VAL A 51 -43.35 -61.00 -23.65
N ALA A 52 -42.22 -61.60 -24.03
CA ALA A 52 -41.04 -61.65 -23.19
C ALA A 52 -39.89 -60.84 -23.84
N GLU A 53 -39.24 -59.99 -23.05
CA GLU A 53 -38.06 -59.23 -23.45
C GLU A 53 -36.89 -59.59 -22.51
N ARG A 54 -35.70 -59.76 -23.08
CA ARG A 54 -34.47 -60.10 -22.34
C ARG A 54 -33.95 -58.88 -21.58
N ALA A 55 -33.70 -59.01 -20.28
CA ALA A 55 -33.29 -57.90 -19.41
C ALA A 55 -31.84 -57.43 -19.66
N ASP A 56 -30.97 -58.33 -20.07
CA ASP A 56 -29.55 -58.09 -20.38
C ASP A 56 -29.36 -57.18 -21.62
N ALA A 57 -30.32 -57.19 -22.56
CA ALA A 57 -30.33 -56.26 -23.68
C ALA A 57 -30.48 -54.78 -23.24
N ARG A 58 -31.01 -54.51 -22.03
CA ARG A 58 -31.07 -53.15 -21.46
C ARG A 58 -29.82 -52.76 -20.68
N GLU A 59 -29.17 -53.70 -20.00
CA GLU A 59 -28.00 -53.41 -19.15
C GLU A 59 -26.80 -52.95 -19.98
N GLU A 60 -26.53 -53.59 -21.12
CA GLU A 60 -25.41 -53.23 -22.00
C GLU A 60 -25.57 -51.81 -22.60
N LEU A 61 -26.81 -51.40 -22.91
CA LEU A 61 -27.10 -50.03 -23.32
C LEU A 61 -26.96 -49.06 -22.15
N SER A 62 -27.52 -49.36 -20.98
CA SER A 62 -27.49 -48.44 -19.84
C SER A 62 -26.06 -48.13 -19.34
N ALA A 63 -25.18 -49.13 -19.32
CA ALA A 63 -23.78 -48.95 -18.93
C ALA A 63 -23.00 -48.14 -19.98
N LYS A 64 -23.23 -48.39 -21.27
CA LYS A 64 -22.61 -47.60 -22.35
C LYS A 64 -23.11 -46.14 -22.36
N LEU A 65 -24.41 -45.91 -22.12
CA LEU A 65 -24.96 -44.56 -22.01
C LEU A 65 -24.45 -43.81 -20.78
N GLY A 66 -24.28 -44.49 -19.65
CA GLY A 66 -23.74 -43.92 -18.41
C GLY A 66 -22.33 -43.36 -18.59
N TRP A 67 -21.42 -44.13 -19.20
CA TRP A 67 -20.06 -43.65 -19.50
C TRP A 67 -20.04 -42.59 -20.61
N ALA A 68 -20.84 -42.75 -21.66
CA ALA A 68 -20.92 -41.78 -22.75
C ALA A 68 -21.43 -40.40 -22.29
N THR A 69 -22.30 -40.36 -21.27
CA THR A 69 -22.87 -39.12 -20.73
C THR A 69 -22.03 -38.56 -19.56
N GLY A 70 -21.46 -39.43 -18.72
CA GLY A 70 -20.72 -39.03 -17.52
C GLY A 70 -19.26 -38.66 -17.75
N ALA A 71 -18.58 -39.30 -18.71
CA ALA A 71 -17.14 -39.05 -18.94
C ALA A 71 -16.83 -37.63 -19.49
N PRO A 72 -17.59 -37.07 -20.46
CA PRO A 72 -17.30 -35.74 -20.99
C PRO A 72 -17.27 -34.60 -19.95
N PRO A 73 -18.24 -34.46 -19.02
CA PRO A 73 -18.18 -33.40 -18.01
C PRO A 73 -17.05 -33.60 -16.99
N LEU A 74 -16.69 -34.85 -16.66
CA LEU A 74 -15.54 -35.16 -15.80
C LEU A 74 -14.21 -34.72 -16.45
N ILE A 75 -14.03 -35.05 -17.73
CA ILE A 75 -12.86 -34.62 -18.50
C ILE A 75 -12.84 -33.08 -18.62
N GLY A 76 -13.99 -32.47 -18.90
CA GLY A 76 -14.12 -31.01 -18.96
C GLY A 76 -13.75 -30.33 -17.65
N LEU A 77 -14.23 -30.84 -16.52
CA LEU A 77 -13.89 -30.34 -15.18
C LEU A 77 -12.38 -30.42 -14.92
N LEU A 78 -11.75 -31.54 -15.28
CA LEU A 78 -10.32 -31.75 -15.07
C LEU A 78 -9.47 -30.81 -15.93
N ILE A 79 -9.89 -30.56 -17.18
CA ILE A 79 -9.27 -29.57 -18.06
C ILE A 79 -9.43 -28.15 -17.50
N VAL A 80 -10.63 -27.78 -17.03
CA VAL A 80 -10.87 -26.45 -16.43
C VAL A 80 -10.01 -26.24 -15.20
N LEU A 81 -9.92 -27.24 -14.31
CA LEU A 81 -9.04 -27.18 -13.12
C LEU A 81 -7.58 -27.01 -13.51
N LEU A 82 -7.10 -27.77 -14.49
CA LEU A 82 -5.74 -27.69 -14.99
C LEU A 82 -5.45 -26.31 -15.60
N LEU A 83 -6.33 -25.81 -16.48
CA LEU A 83 -6.19 -24.50 -17.11
C LEU A 83 -6.26 -23.36 -16.10
N THR A 84 -7.13 -23.46 -15.10
CA THR A 84 -7.23 -22.46 -14.03
C THR A 84 -5.96 -22.45 -13.19
N GLY A 85 -5.43 -23.61 -12.82
CA GLY A 85 -4.16 -23.72 -12.09
C GLY A 85 -2.98 -23.14 -12.88
N LEU A 86 -2.90 -23.44 -14.18
CA LEU A 86 -1.91 -22.84 -15.09
C LEU A 86 -2.08 -21.31 -15.16
N LEU A 87 -3.30 -20.82 -15.38
CA LEU A 87 -3.57 -19.39 -15.51
C LEU A 87 -3.21 -18.61 -14.24
N ILE A 88 -3.55 -19.15 -13.06
CA ILE A 88 -3.20 -18.56 -11.77
C ILE A 88 -1.68 -18.57 -11.57
N GLY A 89 -1.00 -19.70 -11.84
CA GLY A 89 0.44 -19.82 -11.69
C GLY A 89 1.21 -18.85 -12.60
N TYR A 90 0.82 -18.76 -13.87
CA TYR A 90 1.41 -17.82 -14.82
C TYR A 90 1.05 -16.36 -14.50
N GLY A 91 -0.16 -16.08 -14.01
CA GLY A 91 -0.60 -14.72 -13.66
C GLY A 91 0.06 -14.17 -12.40
N LEU A 92 0.39 -15.02 -11.42
CA LEU A 92 1.02 -14.62 -10.16
C LEU A 92 2.56 -14.64 -10.21
N ALA A 93 3.18 -15.35 -11.16
CA ALA A 93 4.65 -15.40 -11.28
C ALA A 93 5.34 -14.01 -11.35
N PRO A 94 4.80 -13.01 -12.08
CA PRO A 94 5.38 -11.67 -12.10
C PRO A 94 5.37 -10.97 -10.73
N LEU A 95 4.39 -11.28 -9.87
CA LEU A 95 4.33 -10.72 -8.52
C LEU A 95 5.39 -11.31 -7.60
N SER A 96 5.67 -12.62 -7.70
CA SER A 96 6.77 -13.23 -6.95
C SER A 96 8.12 -12.67 -7.38
N GLU A 97 8.34 -12.45 -8.68
CA GLU A 97 9.57 -11.84 -9.18
C GLU A 97 9.72 -10.40 -8.67
N LEU A 98 8.64 -9.62 -8.69
CA LEU A 98 8.63 -8.26 -8.17
C LEU A 98 8.93 -8.23 -6.66
N ALA A 99 8.33 -9.14 -5.88
CA ALA A 99 8.55 -9.25 -4.44
C ALA A 99 10.01 -9.59 -4.12
N GLU A 100 10.61 -10.52 -4.87
CA GLU A 100 12.01 -10.90 -4.72
C GLU A 100 12.95 -9.72 -5.04
N ARG A 101 12.71 -9.02 -6.16
CA ARG A 101 13.45 -7.80 -6.54
C ARG A 101 13.34 -6.69 -5.50
N ILE A 102 12.17 -6.50 -4.89
CA ILE A 102 11.99 -5.53 -3.79
C ILE A 102 12.77 -5.96 -2.55
N SER A 103 12.70 -7.24 -2.18
CA SER A 103 13.36 -7.77 -0.97
C SER A 103 14.88 -7.74 -1.04
N ALA A 104 15.45 -7.92 -2.23
CA ALA A 104 16.89 -7.88 -2.47
C ALA A 104 17.44 -6.44 -2.59
N ARG A 105 16.57 -5.43 -2.65
CA ARG A 105 16.95 -4.07 -2.99
C ARG A 105 17.61 -3.35 -1.83
N ARG A 106 18.75 -2.73 -2.11
CA ARG A 106 19.48 -1.91 -1.14
C ARG A 106 19.00 -0.46 -1.20
N PRO A 107 19.11 0.31 -0.10
CA PRO A 107 18.75 1.73 -0.08
C PRO A 107 19.52 2.62 -1.08
N GLN A 108 20.61 2.09 -1.66
CA GLN A 108 21.51 2.79 -2.58
C GLN A 108 21.31 2.38 -4.06
N ASP A 109 20.35 1.50 -4.35
CA ASP A 109 20.13 1.00 -5.70
C ASP A 109 19.32 2.00 -6.54
N ASP A 110 20.00 2.63 -7.49
CA ASP A 110 19.48 3.72 -8.32
C ASP A 110 18.56 3.26 -9.46
N GLU A 111 18.55 1.97 -9.76
CA GLU A 111 17.87 1.43 -10.94
C GLU A 111 16.36 1.25 -10.67
N PRO A 112 15.47 1.76 -11.53
CA PRO A 112 14.02 1.60 -11.33
C PRO A 112 13.63 0.12 -11.36
N LEU A 113 12.57 -0.24 -10.61
CA LEU A 113 11.99 -1.57 -10.74
C LEU A 113 11.45 -1.70 -12.17
N SER A 114 12.02 -2.65 -12.90
CA SER A 114 11.57 -3.10 -14.21
C SER A 114 11.35 -4.60 -14.16
N LEU A 115 10.41 -5.12 -14.94
CA LEU A 115 10.27 -6.55 -15.21
C LEU A 115 10.45 -6.74 -16.72
N THR A 116 11.01 -7.87 -17.14
CA THR A 116 11.22 -8.16 -18.57
C THR A 116 9.90 -8.24 -19.34
N ARG A 117 8.80 -8.61 -18.67
CA ARG A 117 7.42 -8.51 -19.16
C ARG A 117 6.52 -8.04 -18.02
N VAL A 118 5.93 -6.86 -18.19
CA VAL A 118 4.96 -6.30 -17.23
C VAL A 118 3.56 -6.52 -17.80
N PRO A 119 2.71 -7.34 -17.16
CA PRO A 119 1.28 -7.38 -17.51
C PRO A 119 0.66 -5.99 -17.30
N SER A 120 -0.30 -5.60 -18.14
CA SER A 120 -0.99 -4.30 -18.08
C SER A 120 -1.60 -4.01 -16.70
N GLU A 121 -1.96 -5.05 -15.97
CA GLU A 121 -2.57 -4.98 -14.64
C GLU A 121 -1.55 -4.61 -13.55
N ILE A 122 -0.26 -4.88 -13.78
CA ILE A 122 0.84 -4.66 -12.82
C ILE A 122 1.52 -3.30 -13.03
N GLU A 123 1.39 -2.73 -14.23
CA GLU A 123 1.99 -1.44 -14.58
C GLU A 123 1.64 -0.29 -13.60
N PRO A 124 0.39 -0.11 -13.14
CA PRO A 124 0.07 0.94 -12.17
C PRO A 124 0.77 0.75 -10.82
N VAL A 125 0.90 -0.50 -10.36
CA VAL A 125 1.58 -0.84 -9.10
C VAL A 125 3.08 -0.57 -9.20
N LEU A 126 3.69 -0.96 -10.32
CA LEU A 126 5.10 -0.72 -10.60
C LEU A 126 5.41 0.79 -10.64
N SER A 127 4.56 1.57 -11.31
CA SER A 127 4.66 3.02 -11.38
C SER A 127 4.54 3.67 -9.99
N ALA A 128 3.55 3.26 -9.19
CA ALA A 128 3.37 3.76 -7.82
C ALA A 128 4.58 3.45 -6.91
N LEU A 129 5.15 2.25 -7.02
CA LEU A 129 6.35 1.85 -6.27
C LEU A 129 7.57 2.66 -6.71
N ASN A 130 7.82 2.80 -8.02
CA ASN A 130 8.91 3.62 -8.52
C ASN A 130 8.78 5.09 -8.09
N GLY A 131 7.57 5.64 -8.12
CA GLY A 131 7.28 6.98 -7.59
C GLY A 131 7.58 7.10 -6.10
N LEU A 132 7.21 6.09 -5.29
CA LEU A 132 7.54 6.05 -3.87
C LEU A 132 9.05 6.00 -3.65
N PHE A 133 9.77 5.12 -4.33
CA PHE A 133 11.23 5.04 -4.24
C PHE A 133 11.91 6.35 -4.63
N GLY A 134 11.42 7.02 -5.68
CA GLY A 134 11.91 8.36 -6.06
C GLY A 134 11.70 9.41 -4.97
N ARG A 135 10.54 9.42 -4.30
CA ARG A 135 10.28 10.31 -3.15
C ARG A 135 11.16 10.01 -1.94
N VAL A 136 11.37 8.73 -1.63
CA VAL A 136 12.25 8.31 -0.53
C VAL A 136 13.69 8.74 -0.83
N ARG A 137 14.19 8.45 -2.04
CA ARG A 137 15.52 8.83 -2.49
C ARG A 137 15.76 10.34 -2.42
N SER A 138 14.88 11.13 -3.01
CA SER A 138 14.98 12.60 -2.99
C SER A 138 14.94 13.17 -1.57
N THR A 139 14.30 12.47 -0.62
CA THR A 139 14.28 12.87 0.80
C THR A 139 15.60 12.53 1.47
N LEU A 140 16.12 11.32 1.30
CA LEU A 140 17.42 10.90 1.83
C LEU A 140 18.58 11.73 1.25
N GLU A 141 18.55 12.07 -0.03
CA GLU A 141 19.55 12.94 -0.66
C GLU A 141 19.51 14.38 -0.13
N ARG A 142 18.32 14.89 0.23
CA ARG A 142 18.19 16.20 0.90
C ARG A 142 18.73 16.14 2.32
N GLU A 143 18.41 15.07 3.06
CA GLU A 143 18.89 14.86 4.43
C GLU A 143 20.42 14.72 4.47
N ARG A 144 21.00 13.92 3.57
CA ARG A 144 22.46 13.77 3.47
C ARG A 144 23.16 15.08 3.15
N ARG A 145 22.67 15.83 2.17
CA ARG A 145 23.20 17.17 1.85
C ARG A 145 23.08 18.13 3.03
N PHE A 146 21.96 18.10 3.75
CA PHE A 146 21.77 18.90 4.95
C PHE A 146 22.79 18.55 6.04
N ILE A 147 23.03 17.26 6.31
CA ILE A 147 24.02 16.81 7.29
C ILE A 147 25.44 17.24 6.86
N ASP A 148 25.79 17.05 5.59
CA ASP A 148 27.10 17.43 5.06
C ASP A 148 27.33 18.95 5.15
N SER A 149 26.33 19.75 4.76
CA SER A 149 26.36 21.20 4.91
C SER A 149 26.45 21.61 6.38
N ALA A 150 25.68 20.98 7.26
CA ALA A 150 25.71 21.28 8.69
C ALA A 150 27.08 20.99 9.32
N ALA A 151 27.69 19.86 8.96
CA ALA A 151 29.03 19.52 9.41
C ALA A 151 30.08 20.53 8.93
N HIS A 152 29.96 21.02 7.69
CA HIS A 152 30.85 22.04 7.15
C HIS A 152 30.67 23.39 7.86
N GLU A 153 29.44 23.86 7.96
CA GLU A 153 29.08 25.14 8.59
C GLU A 153 29.44 25.19 10.07
N LEU A 154 29.41 24.05 10.80
CA LEU A 154 29.85 23.99 12.20
C LEU A 154 31.38 23.94 12.36
N ARG A 155 32.11 23.36 11.41
CA ARG A 155 33.57 23.21 11.53
C ARG A 155 34.28 24.56 11.55
N THR A 156 33.83 25.50 10.73
CA THR A 156 34.41 26.85 10.61
C THR A 156 34.35 27.65 11.92
N PRO A 157 33.18 27.86 12.57
CA PRO A 157 33.11 28.60 13.82
C PRO A 157 33.82 27.86 14.96
N LEU A 158 33.80 26.52 15.01
CA LEU A 158 34.54 25.75 16.00
C LEU A 158 36.06 25.94 15.87
N ALA A 159 36.59 26.00 14.64
CA ALA A 159 37.99 26.30 14.40
C ALA A 159 38.36 27.71 14.89
N ALA A 160 37.52 28.71 14.60
CA ALA A 160 37.71 30.09 15.08
C ALA A 160 37.68 30.18 16.61
N LEU A 161 36.73 29.50 17.27
CA LEU A 161 36.67 29.39 18.72
C LEU A 161 37.95 28.80 19.32
N MET A 162 38.46 27.74 18.70
CA MET A 162 39.70 27.10 19.15
C MET A 162 40.91 28.04 18.99
N ILE A 163 40.98 28.85 17.94
CA ILE A 163 42.02 29.86 17.76
C ILE A 163 41.94 30.93 18.86
N HIS A 164 40.76 31.50 19.12
CA HIS A 164 40.59 32.53 20.16
C HIS A 164 40.88 31.98 21.57
N ALA A 165 40.51 30.73 21.84
CA ALA A 165 40.86 30.04 23.09
C ALA A 165 42.39 29.87 23.24
N GLN A 166 43.07 29.47 22.16
CA GLN A 166 44.52 29.35 22.15
C GLN A 166 45.22 30.70 22.32
N ASN A 167 44.69 31.77 21.72
CA ASN A 167 45.23 33.12 21.86
C ASN A 167 45.05 33.63 23.29
N ALA A 168 43.88 33.44 23.90
CA ALA A 168 43.65 33.78 25.31
C ALA A 168 44.62 33.05 26.24
N ARG A 169 44.95 31.78 25.94
CA ARG A 169 45.91 30.98 26.72
C ARG A 169 47.37 31.41 26.53
N ARG A 170 47.71 32.00 25.38
CA ARG A 170 49.07 32.47 25.04
C ARG A 170 49.28 33.96 25.27
N ALA A 171 48.25 34.69 25.68
CA ALA A 171 48.32 36.14 25.88
C ALA A 171 49.33 36.50 26.98
N GLU A 172 50.16 37.51 26.69
CA GLU A 172 51.22 37.96 27.60
C GLU A 172 50.73 39.04 28.59
N ASP A 173 49.61 39.70 28.27
CA ASP A 173 48.98 40.70 29.14
C ASP A 173 47.47 40.46 29.31
N ALA A 174 46.87 41.21 30.25
CA ALA A 174 45.44 41.10 30.55
C ALA A 174 44.55 41.60 29.40
N ALA A 175 44.93 42.66 28.71
CA ALA A 175 44.12 43.27 27.66
C ALA A 175 43.97 42.33 26.44
N GLN A 176 45.05 41.67 26.03
CA GLN A 176 45.07 40.71 24.93
C GLN A 176 44.28 39.43 25.26
N ARG A 177 44.32 39.00 26.53
CA ARG A 177 43.52 37.89 27.03
C ARG A 177 42.02 38.24 27.03
N ASP A 178 41.65 39.40 27.55
CA ASP A 178 40.26 39.86 27.61
C ASP A 178 39.69 40.02 26.19
N ALA A 179 40.42 40.65 25.27
CA ALA A 179 40.03 40.74 23.87
C ALA A 179 39.84 39.35 23.22
N SER A 180 40.72 38.39 23.51
CA SER A 180 40.58 37.03 23.00
C SER A 180 39.37 36.29 23.57
N LEU A 181 39.04 36.52 24.86
CA LEU A 181 37.85 35.97 25.51
C LEU A 181 36.56 36.58 24.94
N ASP A 182 36.55 37.89 24.66
CA ASP A 182 35.42 38.57 24.03
C ASP A 182 35.15 38.00 22.62
N HIS A 183 36.18 37.80 21.82
CA HIS A 183 36.06 37.14 20.51
C HIS A 183 35.54 35.69 20.63
N LEU A 184 35.95 34.98 21.67
CA LEU A 184 35.49 33.62 21.95
C LEU A 184 34.00 33.63 22.31
N LEU A 185 33.56 34.49 23.23
CA LEU A 185 32.15 34.65 23.61
C LEU A 185 31.28 35.04 22.40
N ALA A 186 31.74 35.98 21.57
CA ALA A 186 31.06 36.34 20.32
C ALA A 186 31.01 35.17 19.31
N GLY A 187 32.05 34.34 19.25
CA GLY A 187 32.06 33.11 18.46
C GLY A 187 31.07 32.06 18.96
N VAL A 188 30.90 31.93 20.27
CA VAL A 188 29.95 30.98 20.89
C VAL A 188 28.53 31.40 20.57
N SER A 189 28.19 32.69 20.74
CA SER A 189 26.87 33.22 20.40
C SER A 189 26.51 32.98 18.93
N ARG A 190 27.45 33.20 17.99
CA ARG A 190 27.26 32.87 16.56
C ARG A 190 27.03 31.38 16.32
N SER A 191 27.74 30.51 17.02
CA SER A 191 27.61 29.05 16.88
C SER A 191 26.26 28.55 17.41
N VAL A 192 25.79 29.09 18.55
CA VAL A 192 24.45 28.80 19.10
C VAL A 192 23.38 29.19 18.09
N HIS A 193 23.49 30.39 17.52
CA HIS A 193 22.52 30.85 16.53
C HIS A 193 22.50 29.99 15.26
N LEU A 194 23.67 29.56 14.77
CA LEU A 194 23.75 28.64 13.62
C LEU A 194 23.08 27.30 13.95
N ALA A 195 23.27 26.76 15.16
CA ALA A 195 22.61 25.54 15.60
C ALA A 195 21.08 25.72 15.70
N GLU A 196 20.59 26.86 16.19
CA GLU A 196 19.17 27.20 16.20
C GLU A 196 18.58 27.26 14.79
N GLN A 197 19.29 27.86 13.83
CA GLN A 197 18.87 27.90 12.42
C GLN A 197 18.79 26.49 11.82
N MET A 198 19.77 25.62 12.10
CA MET A 198 19.75 24.22 11.64
C MET A 198 18.57 23.45 12.24
N LEU A 199 18.31 23.62 13.55
CA LEU A 199 17.17 23.01 14.24
C LEU A 199 15.84 23.51 13.66
N ALA A 200 15.71 24.80 13.39
CA ALA A 200 14.54 25.36 12.73
C ALA A 200 14.32 24.74 11.35
N HIS A 201 15.38 24.64 10.53
CA HIS A 201 15.29 24.05 9.19
C HIS A 201 14.93 22.55 9.21
N SER A 202 15.36 21.80 10.23
CA SER A 202 14.97 20.40 10.41
C SER A 202 13.47 20.20 10.67
N ARG A 203 12.79 21.24 11.18
CA ARG A 203 11.35 21.19 11.50
C ARG A 203 10.44 21.53 10.32
N VAL A 204 10.95 22.22 9.30
CA VAL A 204 10.19 22.67 8.11
C VAL A 204 9.61 21.51 7.28
N GLY A 205 10.04 20.26 7.49
CA GLY A 205 9.53 19.07 6.81
C GLY A 205 8.53 18.21 7.61
N ARG A 206 8.30 18.50 8.90
CA ARG A 206 7.28 17.79 9.69
C ARG A 206 5.94 18.44 9.39
N GLN A 207 4.93 17.65 9.00
CA GLN A 207 3.53 18.09 9.06
C GLN A 207 3.23 18.40 10.54
N THR A 208 3.39 19.67 10.93
CA THR A 208 2.83 20.19 12.16
C THR A 208 1.36 20.48 11.91
N ASP A 209 0.50 20.12 12.87
CA ASP A 209 -0.93 20.40 12.76
C ASP A 209 -1.14 21.91 12.57
N SER A 210 -1.79 22.27 11.48
CA SER A 210 -2.15 23.67 11.22
C SER A 210 -3.32 24.02 12.13
N VAL A 211 -3.04 24.85 13.13
CA VAL A 211 -4.05 25.35 14.07
C VAL A 211 -4.39 26.80 13.74
N PRO A 212 -5.58 27.30 14.10
CA PRO A 212 -5.88 28.73 13.98
C PRO A 212 -4.94 29.53 14.89
N VAL A 213 -4.12 30.41 14.29
CA VAL A 213 -3.15 31.26 14.99
C VAL A 213 -3.43 32.72 14.66
N SER A 214 -3.39 33.59 15.66
CA SER A 214 -3.41 35.05 15.44
C SER A 214 -2.01 35.56 15.11
N LEU A 215 -1.82 36.07 13.89
CA LEU A 215 -0.57 36.73 13.49
C LEU A 215 -0.26 37.95 14.36
N ARG A 216 -1.30 38.66 14.81
CA ARG A 216 -1.17 39.81 15.71
C ARG A 216 -0.52 39.41 17.03
N ASP A 217 -1.03 38.33 17.64
CA ASP A 217 -0.51 37.85 18.93
C ASP A 217 0.93 37.35 18.81
N VAL A 218 1.21 36.53 17.79
CA VAL A 218 2.56 36.01 17.54
C VAL A 218 3.56 37.14 17.31
N THR A 219 3.20 38.15 16.52
CA THR A 219 4.09 39.27 16.22
C THR A 219 4.35 40.13 17.46
N ARG A 220 3.30 40.42 18.25
CA ARG A 220 3.43 41.14 19.51
C ARG A 220 4.36 40.43 20.48
N ASP A 221 4.17 39.12 20.66
CA ASP A 221 4.94 38.33 21.63
C ASP A 221 6.41 38.20 21.19
N ALA A 222 6.66 38.01 19.89
CA ALA A 222 8.02 37.95 19.34
C ALA A 222 8.78 39.27 19.51
N VAL A 223 8.10 40.41 19.32
CA VAL A 223 8.67 41.75 19.56
C VAL A 223 8.93 41.98 21.05
N ALA A 224 7.99 41.62 21.92
CA ALA A 224 8.15 41.77 23.36
C ALA A 224 9.36 41.00 23.90
N GLN A 225 9.59 39.78 23.40
CA GLN A 225 10.75 38.96 23.79
C GLN A 225 12.10 39.55 23.37
N ARG A 226 12.15 40.29 22.25
CA ARG A 226 13.41 40.78 21.65
C ARG A 226 13.72 42.25 21.93
N ARG A 227 12.73 43.00 22.40
CA ARG A 227 12.88 44.41 22.79
C ARG A 227 14.06 44.66 23.75
N PRO A 228 14.29 43.85 24.82
CA PRO A 228 15.45 44.06 25.70
C PRO A 228 16.80 43.97 24.98
N GLY A 229 16.92 43.05 24.02
CA GLY A 229 18.14 42.89 23.22
C GLY A 229 18.39 44.04 22.25
N CYS A 230 17.33 44.54 21.62
CA CYS A 230 17.38 45.72 20.76
C CYS A 230 17.79 46.98 21.55
N ASP A 231 17.18 47.20 22.72
CA ASP A 231 17.48 48.34 23.58
C ASP A 231 18.95 48.31 24.05
N ALA A 232 19.46 47.14 24.45
CA ALA A 232 20.86 46.95 24.83
C ALA A 232 21.84 47.23 23.68
N SER A 233 21.41 47.01 22.44
CA SER A 233 22.20 47.25 21.23
C SER A 233 22.01 48.67 20.67
N GLY A 234 21.18 49.50 21.32
CA GLY A 234 20.87 50.87 20.90
C GLY A 234 19.90 50.98 19.72
N HIS A 235 19.23 49.89 19.31
CA HIS A 235 18.21 49.93 18.26
C HIS A 235 16.83 50.27 18.84
N ARG A 236 16.02 51.02 18.09
CA ARG A 236 14.62 51.30 18.46
C ARG A 236 13.70 50.29 17.78
N LEU A 237 13.05 49.43 18.55
CA LEU A 237 12.10 48.45 18.00
C LEU A 237 10.68 49.04 18.01
N GLU A 238 10.16 49.34 16.82
CA GLU A 238 8.84 49.92 16.59
C GLU A 238 7.87 48.85 16.09
N LEU A 239 6.65 48.84 16.63
CA LEU A 239 5.63 47.85 16.33
C LEU A 239 4.35 48.56 15.87
N ASP A 240 3.93 48.25 14.66
CA ASP A 240 2.68 48.71 14.05
C ASP A 240 1.79 47.50 13.75
N LEU A 241 0.66 47.37 14.44
CA LEU A 241 -0.24 46.24 14.32
C LEU A 241 -1.62 46.75 13.91
N CYS A 242 -2.21 46.14 12.88
CA CYS A 242 -3.64 46.32 12.61
C CYS A 242 -4.51 45.75 13.74
N ASP A 243 -5.72 46.29 13.90
CA ASP A 243 -6.65 45.89 14.97
C ASP A 243 -7.23 44.48 14.79
N ALA A 244 -7.29 43.98 13.55
CA ALA A 244 -7.78 42.64 13.27
C ALA A 244 -6.78 41.56 13.74
N PRO A 245 -7.25 40.44 14.31
CA PRO A 245 -6.38 39.37 14.80
C PRO A 245 -5.60 38.64 13.70
N CYS A 246 -5.93 38.84 12.42
CA CYS A 246 -5.31 38.19 11.26
C CYS A 246 -5.12 36.67 11.48
N MET A 247 -6.24 35.94 11.51
CA MET A 247 -6.24 34.50 11.77
C MET A 247 -5.73 33.72 10.56
N LEU A 248 -4.75 32.84 10.79
CA LEU A 248 -4.15 31.96 9.78
C LEU A 248 -4.13 30.52 10.32
N LEU A 249 -4.41 29.53 9.47
CA LEU A 249 -4.09 28.14 9.76
C LEU A 249 -2.60 27.91 9.55
N ALA A 250 -1.84 27.74 10.64
CA ALA A 250 -0.39 27.58 10.59
C ALA A 250 0.17 26.80 11.78
N ASP A 251 1.43 26.40 11.67
CA ASP A 251 2.23 25.95 12.82
C ASP A 251 2.57 27.16 13.70
N ALA A 252 1.96 27.23 14.88
CA ALA A 252 2.19 28.31 15.84
C ALA A 252 3.67 28.48 16.22
N THR A 253 4.40 27.36 16.37
CA THR A 253 5.81 27.39 16.75
C THR A 253 6.66 27.88 15.59
N GLY A 254 6.41 27.34 14.38
CA GLY A 254 7.10 27.75 13.16
C GLY A 254 6.91 29.24 12.86
N LEU A 255 5.68 29.74 12.99
CA LEU A 255 5.36 31.15 12.76
C LEU A 255 6.05 32.07 13.76
N SER A 256 6.05 31.71 15.05
CA SER A 256 6.77 32.45 16.09
C SER A 256 8.28 32.47 15.84
N SER A 257 8.88 31.33 15.46
CA SER A 257 10.29 31.26 15.11
C SER A 257 10.61 32.09 13.87
N MET A 258 9.74 32.09 12.86
CA MET A 258 9.93 32.88 11.64
C MET A 258 9.98 34.39 11.94
N VAL A 259 8.97 34.93 12.65
CA VAL A 259 8.95 36.35 13.02
C VAL A 259 10.17 36.70 13.85
N GLY A 260 10.52 35.84 14.81
CA GLY A 260 11.70 36.02 15.63
C GLY A 260 12.99 36.12 14.82
N ASN A 261 13.21 35.18 13.91
CA ASN A 261 14.39 35.16 13.03
C ASN A 261 14.49 36.42 12.16
N LEU A 262 13.38 36.99 11.70
CA LEU A 262 13.38 38.24 10.93
C LEU A 262 13.83 39.42 11.78
N ILE A 263 13.38 39.50 13.04
CA ILE A 263 13.79 40.56 13.98
C ILE A 263 15.28 40.40 14.34
N ASP A 264 15.72 39.17 14.61
CA ASP A 264 17.12 38.88 14.93
C ASP A 264 18.05 39.24 13.75
N ASN A 265 17.62 38.96 12.52
CA ASN A 265 18.33 39.39 11.31
C ASN A 265 18.35 40.92 11.19
N ALA A 266 17.23 41.59 11.39
CA ALA A 266 17.17 43.05 11.33
C ALA A 266 18.14 43.68 12.35
N GLN A 267 18.18 43.18 13.59
CA GLN A 267 19.10 43.65 14.62
C GLN A 267 20.56 43.43 14.23
N ARG A 268 20.90 42.28 13.63
CA ARG A 268 22.29 41.95 13.27
C ARG A 268 22.84 42.82 12.15
N TYR A 269 22.02 43.14 11.15
CA TYR A 269 22.48 43.81 9.93
C TYR A 269 22.19 45.31 9.90
N ALA A 270 21.35 45.82 10.81
CA ALA A 270 21.05 47.24 10.85
C ALA A 270 22.22 48.05 11.48
N PRO A 271 22.52 49.26 10.97
CA PRO A 271 23.51 50.14 11.59
C PRO A 271 23.14 50.50 13.03
N SER A 272 24.09 50.67 13.93
CA SER A 272 23.83 51.04 15.34
C SER A 272 22.97 52.31 15.43
N GLY A 273 21.98 52.32 16.34
CA GLY A 273 21.08 53.47 16.54
C GLY A 273 19.86 53.53 15.60
N SER A 274 19.76 52.61 14.64
CA SER A 274 18.65 52.54 13.69
C SER A 274 17.35 52.05 14.34
N ALA A 275 16.23 52.41 13.70
CA ALA A 275 14.91 51.90 14.05
C ALA A 275 14.60 50.63 13.24
N ILE A 276 14.13 49.59 13.92
CA ILE A 276 13.62 48.35 13.34
C ILE A 276 12.09 48.41 13.44
N GLN A 277 11.42 48.56 12.31
CA GLN A 277 9.96 48.64 12.25
C GLN A 277 9.37 47.28 11.87
N VAL A 278 8.46 46.78 12.71
CA VAL A 278 7.68 45.57 12.46
C VAL A 278 6.22 45.97 12.24
N ALA A 279 5.72 45.79 11.02
CA ALA A 279 4.37 46.19 10.64
C ALA A 279 3.52 44.97 10.21
N LEU A 280 2.30 44.87 10.72
CA LEU A 280 1.29 43.91 10.29
C LEU A 280 0.09 44.65 9.68
N ALA A 281 -0.13 44.45 8.37
CA ALA A 281 -1.25 45.06 7.64
C ALA A 281 -2.12 43.98 6.99
N ALA A 282 -3.44 44.11 7.14
CA ALA A 282 -4.41 43.38 6.33
C ALA A 282 -4.56 44.11 4.98
N ARG A 283 -4.43 43.36 3.88
CA ARG A 283 -4.79 43.84 2.54
C ARG A 283 -5.96 43.00 2.06
N ASP A 284 -7.04 43.66 1.70
CA ASP A 284 -8.15 43.01 1.00
C ASP A 284 -7.63 42.53 -0.37
N GLY A 285 -7.82 41.24 -0.63
CA GLY A 285 -7.55 40.58 -1.92
C GLY A 285 -8.84 40.19 -2.59
#